data_AF-A0AAT9TEF8-F1
#
_entry.id   AF-A0AAT9TEF8-F1
#
_cell.length_a   1.000
_cell.length_b   1.000
_cell.length_c   1.000
_cell.angle_alpha   90.00
_cell.angle_beta   90.00
_cell.angle_gamma   90.00
#
_symmetry.space_group_name_H-M   'P 1'
#
loop_
_entity.id
_entity.type
_entity.pdbx_description
1 polymer ?
#
loop_
_entity_poly.entity_id
_entity_poly.type
_entity_poly.pdbx_seq_one_letter_code
_entity_poly.pdbx_strand_id
1 'polypeptide(L)'
;MEAEAVAETGAEARTRALRRAGWQRWRCRVDRATTVWAVAYAGFGLVCALGGTPLFSMGDTPASPALSWAVVVVGMLAAAASGAVTRYGVRPGLRALLWVTCVLAGIAAFGLLMDVITLMFGQGVDSAPAAANHALAATGCLLLATTARAAGGPGAATVAVEAEPPAPSAATRPVQLAACAGTVAFLPYVAMKLVWVSGGTFAGNTGEQMLAISEHNGASGIWLTLESWGLDGTVLLAALGVFLLWGLVRPWGQVYPRWTPWLRGRRVPRRLPLVPALVGAATLAPYGVLGAGYLALATADVVTVRQGDFSSPGDALLVGWIGMVAFGVYGCALVAATRSYWARTRPVPVATERDRPAPASGCAVRTRTATPEV
;
A
#
# COMPACT_ATOMS: atom_id res chain seq x y z
N MET A 1 -41.44 9.80 31.87
CA MET A 1 -41.17 9.00 30.66
C MET A 1 -41.31 9.81 29.36
N GLU A 2 -42.46 10.42 29.05
CA GLU A 2 -42.58 11.17 27.77
C GLU A 2 -41.61 12.37 27.64
N ALA A 3 -41.42 13.16 28.71
CA ALA A 3 -40.48 14.28 28.70
C ALA A 3 -39.01 13.84 28.52
N GLU A 4 -38.67 12.63 28.98
CA GLU A 4 -37.31 12.08 28.90
C GLU A 4 -37.02 11.54 27.48
N ALA A 5 -38.00 10.88 26.86
CA ALA A 5 -37.91 10.43 25.48
C ALA A 5 -37.79 11.60 24.48
N VAL A 6 -38.46 12.74 24.75
CA VAL A 6 -38.35 13.96 23.94
C VAL A 6 -36.98 14.64 24.10
N ALA A 7 -36.38 14.61 25.29
CA ALA A 7 -35.05 15.15 25.53
C ALA A 7 -33.94 14.33 24.82
N GLU A 8 -34.05 13.00 24.86
CA GLU A 8 -33.09 12.09 24.24
C GLU A 8 -33.09 12.22 22.71
N THR A 9 -34.27 12.33 22.10
CA THR A 9 -34.40 12.57 20.64
C THR A 9 -33.81 13.91 20.21
N GLY A 10 -33.94 14.96 21.02
CA GLY A 10 -33.31 16.26 20.76
C GLY A 10 -31.78 16.22 20.80
N ALA A 11 -31.20 15.54 21.78
CA ALA A 11 -29.75 15.40 21.93
C ALA A 11 -29.11 14.61 20.78
N GLU A 12 -29.76 13.52 20.35
CA GLU A 12 -29.34 12.76 19.17
C GLU A 12 -29.40 13.58 17.88
N ALA A 13 -30.52 14.30 17.66
CA ALA A 13 -30.69 15.14 16.49
C ALA A 13 -29.60 16.21 16.41
N ARG A 14 -29.28 16.87 17.53
CA ARG A 14 -28.19 17.85 17.62
C ARG A 14 -26.83 17.22 17.32
N THR A 15 -26.56 16.04 17.87
CA THR A 15 -25.29 15.31 17.62
C THR A 15 -25.14 14.92 16.15
N ARG A 16 -26.22 14.44 15.52
CA ARG A 16 -26.25 14.12 14.08
C ARG A 16 -26.03 15.38 13.23
N ALA A 17 -26.65 16.51 13.59
CA ALA A 17 -26.46 17.78 12.90
C ALA A 17 -25.01 18.29 12.98
N LEU A 18 -24.40 18.26 14.17
CA LEU A 18 -23.00 18.66 14.38
C LEU A 18 -22.03 17.76 13.59
N ARG A 19 -22.27 16.45 13.55
CA ARG A 19 -21.48 15.50 12.74
C ARG A 19 -21.61 15.78 11.24
N ARG A 20 -22.82 16.06 10.75
CA ARG A 20 -23.06 16.43 9.33
C ARG A 20 -22.34 17.75 8.97
N ALA A 21 -22.44 18.77 9.81
CA ALA A 21 -21.76 20.05 9.60
C ALA A 21 -20.22 19.90 9.65
N GLY A 22 -19.70 19.08 10.58
CA GLY A 22 -18.27 18.73 10.63
C GLY A 22 -17.81 18.03 9.36
N TRP A 23 -18.57 17.06 8.88
CA TRP A 23 -18.28 16.30 7.66
C TRP A 23 -18.30 17.17 6.40
N GLN A 24 -19.29 18.06 6.25
CA GLN A 24 -19.34 19.02 5.15
C GLN A 24 -18.12 19.95 5.15
N ARG A 25 -17.74 20.50 6.31
CA ARG A 25 -16.53 21.33 6.44
C ARG A 25 -15.27 20.57 6.07
N TRP A 26 -15.14 19.32 6.50
CA TRP A 26 -14.01 18.47 6.14
C TRP A 26 -13.93 18.23 4.63
N ARG A 27 -15.06 17.89 3.98
CA ARG A 27 -15.13 17.74 2.51
C ARG A 27 -14.67 19.00 1.78
N CYS A 28 -15.21 20.17 2.15
CA CYS A 28 -14.82 21.43 1.52
C CYS A 28 -13.31 21.72 1.68
N ARG A 29 -12.68 21.30 2.78
CA ARG A 29 -11.23 21.44 2.97
C ARG A 29 -10.45 20.48 2.07
N VAL A 30 -10.87 19.22 1.97
CA VAL A 30 -10.23 18.22 1.10
C VAL A 30 -10.31 18.65 -0.36
N ASP A 31 -11.49 19.06 -0.84
CA ASP A 31 -11.68 19.47 -2.23
C ASP A 31 -10.77 20.66 -2.59
N ARG A 32 -10.70 21.67 -1.72
CA ARG A 32 -9.79 22.82 -1.88
C ARG A 32 -8.32 22.41 -1.87
N ALA A 33 -7.92 21.53 -0.93
CA ALA A 33 -6.55 21.03 -0.86
C ALA A 33 -6.17 20.29 -2.14
N THR A 34 -7.06 19.47 -2.68
CA THR A 34 -6.87 18.76 -3.96
C THR A 34 -6.69 19.74 -5.12
N THR A 35 -7.51 20.80 -5.20
CA THR A 35 -7.36 21.82 -6.25
C THR A 35 -6.06 22.59 -6.12
N VAL A 36 -5.67 23.03 -4.91
CA VAL A 36 -4.40 23.72 -4.67
C VAL A 36 -3.21 22.83 -5.05
N TRP A 37 -3.24 21.57 -4.63
CA TRP A 37 -2.22 20.59 -5.01
C TRP A 37 -2.15 20.42 -6.53
N ALA A 38 -3.29 20.28 -7.22
CA ALA A 38 -3.30 20.03 -8.66
C ALA A 38 -2.73 21.22 -9.45
N VAL A 39 -3.02 22.46 -9.04
CA VAL A 39 -2.42 23.67 -9.61
C VAL A 39 -0.91 23.71 -9.34
N ALA A 40 -0.47 23.43 -8.12
CA ALA A 40 0.95 23.39 -7.77
C ALA A 40 1.70 22.30 -8.56
N TYR A 41 1.11 21.12 -8.72
CA TYR A 41 1.70 20.01 -9.48
C TYR A 41 1.80 20.32 -10.97
N ALA A 42 0.76 20.94 -11.56
CA ALA A 42 0.81 21.42 -12.95
C ALA A 42 1.88 22.50 -13.13
N GLY A 43 1.96 23.46 -12.20
CA GLY A 43 2.97 24.53 -12.21
C GLY A 43 4.39 23.99 -12.09
N PHE A 44 4.63 23.05 -11.18
CA PHE A 44 5.90 22.34 -11.04
C PHE A 44 6.29 21.63 -12.34
N GLY A 45 5.36 20.85 -12.91
CA GLY A 45 5.55 20.19 -14.20
C GLY A 45 5.91 21.17 -15.32
N LEU A 46 5.26 22.34 -15.35
CA LEU A 46 5.46 23.35 -16.38
C LEU A 46 6.84 24.00 -16.25
N VAL A 47 7.26 24.36 -15.04
CA VAL A 47 8.59 24.93 -14.79
C VAL A 47 9.68 23.95 -15.21
N CYS A 48 9.55 22.66 -14.85
CA CYS A 48 10.52 21.65 -15.26
C CYS A 48 10.52 21.41 -16.77
N ALA A 49 9.35 21.36 -17.41
CA ALA A 49 9.24 21.19 -18.86
C ALA A 49 9.87 22.36 -19.64
N LEU A 50 9.62 23.61 -19.21
CA LEU A 50 10.20 24.81 -19.82
C LEU A 50 11.71 24.94 -19.56
N GLY A 51 12.17 24.53 -18.37
CA GLY A 51 13.58 24.54 -18.01
C GLY A 51 14.39 23.35 -18.54
N GLY A 52 13.76 22.43 -19.28
CA GLY A 52 14.43 21.20 -19.75
C GLY A 52 14.87 20.26 -18.63
N THR A 53 14.30 20.41 -17.43
CA THR A 53 14.62 19.56 -16.27
C THR A 53 13.80 18.26 -16.36
N PRO A 54 14.46 17.10 -16.49
CA PRO A 54 13.76 15.82 -16.58
C PRO A 54 13.11 15.47 -15.25
N LEU A 55 11.81 15.15 -15.27
CA LEU A 55 11.07 14.67 -14.10
C LEU A 55 11.09 13.15 -13.94
N PHE A 56 11.51 12.46 -14.99
CA PHE A 56 11.63 11.01 -15.05
C PHE A 56 13.00 10.66 -15.62
N SER A 57 13.61 9.63 -15.07
CA SER A 57 14.89 9.10 -15.51
C SER A 57 14.76 7.62 -15.77
N MET A 58 15.54 7.11 -16.74
CA MET A 58 15.64 5.69 -17.04
C MET A 58 17.09 5.25 -16.82
N GLY A 59 17.46 5.07 -15.55
CA GLY A 59 18.87 5.04 -15.14
C GLY A 59 19.50 6.43 -15.29
N ASP A 60 20.73 6.49 -15.80
CA ASP A 60 21.44 7.78 -15.97
C ASP A 60 20.93 8.64 -17.13
N THR A 61 20.04 8.10 -17.98
CA THR A 61 19.50 8.85 -19.11
C THR A 61 18.21 9.56 -18.71
N PRO A 62 18.11 10.88 -18.98
CA PRO A 62 16.87 11.60 -18.78
C PRO A 62 15.81 11.02 -19.73
N ALA A 63 14.59 10.81 -19.21
CA ALA A 63 13.50 10.33 -20.04
C ALA A 63 13.03 11.42 -21.02
N SER A 64 12.18 11.03 -21.97
CA SER A 64 11.65 11.95 -22.99
C SER A 64 11.03 13.20 -22.36
N PRO A 65 11.34 14.42 -22.86
CA PRO A 65 10.72 15.67 -22.41
C PRO A 65 9.19 15.66 -22.48
N ALA A 66 8.60 14.81 -23.34
CA ALA A 66 7.16 14.62 -23.43
C ALA A 66 6.52 14.13 -22.11
N LEU A 67 7.27 13.39 -21.28
CA LEU A 67 6.76 12.93 -19.98
C LEU A 67 6.61 14.09 -18.98
N SER A 68 7.48 15.10 -19.03
CA SER A 68 7.29 16.31 -18.22
C SER A 68 6.01 17.05 -18.59
N TRP A 69 5.66 17.11 -19.89
CA TRP A 69 4.38 17.66 -20.33
C TRP A 69 3.18 16.81 -19.90
N ALA A 70 3.33 15.49 -19.83
CA ALA A 70 2.29 14.61 -19.29
C ALA A 70 1.94 14.96 -17.82
N VAL A 71 2.93 15.32 -17.00
CA VAL A 71 2.70 15.80 -15.62
C VAL A 71 1.84 17.06 -15.60
N VAL A 72 2.12 18.02 -16.49
CA VAL A 72 1.33 19.25 -16.64
C VAL A 72 -0.12 18.92 -16.99
N VAL A 73 -0.33 18.05 -17.99
CA VAL A 73 -1.67 17.63 -18.42
C VAL A 73 -2.44 16.96 -17.28
N VAL A 74 -1.79 16.04 -16.54
CA VAL A 74 -2.41 15.37 -15.38
C VAL A 74 -2.80 16.39 -14.30
N GLY A 75 -1.92 17.33 -13.97
CA GLY A 75 -2.20 18.38 -13.00
C GLY A 75 -3.36 19.29 -13.43
N MET A 76 -3.41 19.70 -14.71
CA MET A 76 -4.51 20.51 -15.26
C MET A 76 -5.86 19.75 -15.23
N LEU A 77 -5.87 18.48 -15.63
CA LEU A 77 -7.08 17.65 -15.58
C LEU A 77 -7.57 17.46 -14.14
N ALA A 78 -6.65 17.23 -13.20
CA ALA A 78 -6.97 17.12 -11.77
C ALA A 78 -7.52 18.45 -11.20
N ALA A 79 -6.96 19.59 -11.60
CA ALA A 79 -7.42 20.91 -11.18
C ALA A 79 -8.82 21.21 -11.73
N ALA A 80 -9.06 20.93 -13.01
CA ALA A 80 -10.37 21.09 -13.64
C ALA A 80 -11.43 20.17 -12.99
N ALA A 81 -11.09 18.89 -12.77
CA ALA A 81 -12.00 17.91 -12.15
C ALA A 81 -12.36 18.29 -10.71
N SER A 82 -11.37 18.62 -9.87
CA SER A 82 -11.60 19.01 -8.47
C SER A 82 -12.34 20.34 -8.33
N GLY A 83 -12.03 21.32 -9.19
CA GLY A 83 -12.76 22.57 -9.29
C GLY A 83 -14.23 22.36 -9.69
N ALA A 84 -14.48 21.49 -10.68
CA ALA A 84 -15.83 21.14 -11.09
C ALA A 84 -16.61 20.40 -9.98
N VAL A 85 -15.96 19.51 -9.23
CA VAL A 85 -16.56 18.86 -8.06
C VAL A 85 -16.95 19.88 -6.99
N THR A 86 -16.09 20.88 -6.73
CA THR A 86 -16.36 21.94 -5.76
C THR A 86 -17.56 22.80 -6.17
N ARG A 87 -17.72 23.09 -7.47
CA ARG A 87 -18.80 23.95 -8.00
C ARG A 87 -20.12 23.21 -8.24
N TYR A 88 -20.06 22.01 -8.80
CA TYR A 88 -21.22 21.30 -9.33
C TYR A 88 -21.56 20.02 -8.58
N GLY A 89 -20.77 19.66 -7.56
CA GLY A 89 -20.84 18.36 -6.90
C GLY A 89 -20.25 17.23 -7.77
N VAL A 90 -20.22 16.02 -7.20
CA VAL A 90 -19.61 14.87 -7.89
C VAL A 90 -20.60 14.23 -8.85
N ARG A 91 -20.28 14.29 -10.14
CA ARG A 91 -20.97 13.53 -11.20
C ARG A 91 -20.20 12.25 -11.55
N PRO A 92 -20.84 11.21 -12.13
CA PRO A 92 -20.17 9.96 -12.50
C PRO A 92 -18.93 10.17 -13.38
N GLY A 93 -19.02 11.04 -14.39
CA GLY A 93 -17.89 11.38 -15.27
C GLY A 93 -16.73 12.05 -14.54
N LEU A 94 -17.02 13.01 -13.64
CA LEU A 94 -15.99 13.65 -12.81
C LEU A 94 -15.33 12.64 -11.86
N ARG A 95 -16.11 11.72 -11.31
CA ARG A 95 -15.60 10.65 -10.45
C ARG A 95 -14.66 9.71 -11.23
N ALA A 96 -15.03 9.34 -12.46
CA ALA A 96 -14.16 8.56 -13.33
C ALA A 96 -12.86 9.31 -13.64
N LEU A 97 -12.93 10.59 -13.99
CA LEU A 97 -11.77 11.43 -14.26
C LEU A 97 -10.85 11.57 -13.04
N LEU A 98 -11.40 11.74 -11.83
CA LEU A 98 -10.62 11.75 -10.59
C LEU A 98 -9.91 10.42 -10.34
N TRP A 99 -10.55 9.28 -10.64
CA TRP A 99 -9.88 7.98 -10.53
C TRP A 99 -8.80 7.78 -11.57
N VAL A 100 -9.02 8.21 -12.82
CA VAL A 100 -8.00 8.15 -13.88
C VAL A 100 -6.79 8.99 -13.49
N THR A 101 -6.98 10.25 -13.11
CA THR A 101 -5.88 11.13 -12.64
C THR A 101 -5.22 10.60 -11.37
N CYS A 102 -5.97 9.98 -10.46
CA CYS A 102 -5.43 9.30 -9.28
C CYS A 102 -4.51 8.14 -9.66
N VAL A 103 -4.90 7.31 -10.64
CA VAL A 103 -4.07 6.19 -11.13
C VAL A 103 -2.81 6.71 -11.80
N LEU A 104 -2.92 7.73 -12.66
CA LEU A 104 -1.76 8.35 -13.32
C LEU A 104 -0.79 8.98 -12.31
N ALA A 105 -1.31 9.69 -11.29
CA ALA A 105 -0.49 10.19 -10.19
C ALA A 105 0.15 9.04 -9.39
N GLY A 106 -0.57 7.94 -9.17
CA GLY A 106 -0.01 6.73 -8.54
C GLY A 106 1.14 6.11 -9.34
N ILE A 107 1.05 6.08 -10.67
CA ILE A 107 2.13 5.63 -11.56
C ILE A 107 3.33 6.57 -11.45
N ALA A 108 3.11 7.88 -11.49
CA ALA A 108 4.20 8.86 -11.32
C ALA A 108 4.82 8.82 -9.91
N ALA A 109 4.08 8.41 -8.88
CA ALA A 109 4.57 8.26 -7.51
C ALA A 109 5.41 7.00 -7.27
N PHE A 110 5.49 6.12 -8.26
CA PHE A 110 5.99 4.76 -8.07
C PHE A 110 7.45 4.70 -7.58
N GLY A 111 8.29 5.63 -8.02
CA GLY A 111 9.68 5.75 -7.58
C GLY A 111 9.86 6.25 -6.14
N LEU A 112 8.82 6.81 -5.50
CA LEU A 112 8.93 7.40 -4.17
C LEU A 112 9.43 6.40 -3.11
N LEU A 113 9.02 5.13 -3.23
CA LEU A 113 9.47 4.11 -2.29
C LEU A 113 10.98 3.94 -2.36
N MET A 114 11.55 3.94 -3.56
CA MET A 114 12.99 3.84 -3.75
C MET A 114 13.70 5.06 -3.18
N ASP A 115 13.20 6.28 -3.43
CA ASP A 115 13.77 7.51 -2.86
C ASP A 115 13.79 7.51 -1.33
N VAL A 116 12.71 7.02 -0.70
CA VAL A 116 12.63 6.92 0.76
C VAL A 116 13.63 5.89 1.28
N ILE A 117 13.75 4.76 0.60
CA ILE A 117 14.68 3.69 0.98
C ILE A 117 16.14 4.17 0.86
N THR A 118 16.51 4.82 -0.23
CA THR A 118 17.88 5.35 -0.42
C THR A 118 18.20 6.38 0.66
N LEU A 119 17.29 7.33 0.92
CA LEU A 119 17.45 8.32 1.99
C LEU A 119 17.54 7.68 3.38
N MET A 120 16.77 6.63 3.66
CA MET A 120 16.83 5.90 4.93
C MET A 120 18.19 5.22 5.15
N PHE A 121 18.87 4.83 4.08
CA PHE A 121 20.22 4.26 4.12
C PHE A 121 21.33 5.30 4.00
N GLY A 122 20.99 6.59 4.08
CA GLY A 122 21.95 7.70 4.00
C GLY A 122 22.46 7.97 2.60
N GLN A 123 21.85 7.37 1.57
CA GLN A 123 22.18 7.61 0.18
C GLN A 123 21.42 8.85 -0.33
N GLY A 124 22.01 9.55 -1.29
CA GLY A 124 21.32 10.62 -2.01
C GLY A 124 20.20 10.07 -2.90
N VAL A 125 19.31 10.96 -3.34
CA VAL A 125 18.42 10.66 -4.46
C VAL A 125 19.11 11.03 -5.76
N ASP A 126 18.88 10.26 -6.83
CA ASP A 126 19.52 10.48 -8.13
C ASP A 126 19.20 11.87 -8.72
N SER A 127 18.01 12.38 -8.42
CA SER A 127 17.53 13.68 -8.91
C SER A 127 16.53 14.28 -7.94
N ALA A 128 16.87 15.43 -7.35
CA ALA A 128 15.95 16.15 -6.48
C ALA A 128 14.61 16.52 -7.17
N PRO A 129 14.58 16.97 -8.44
CA PRO A 129 13.33 17.16 -9.19
C PRO A 129 12.50 15.89 -9.35
N ALA A 130 13.13 14.73 -9.60
CA ALA A 130 12.40 13.46 -9.73
C ALA A 130 11.81 13.03 -8.38
N ALA A 131 12.58 13.12 -7.30
CA ALA A 131 12.10 12.83 -5.95
C ALA A 131 10.95 13.77 -5.53
N ALA A 132 11.04 15.06 -5.87
CA ALA A 132 9.97 16.03 -5.65
C ALA A 132 8.71 15.67 -6.46
N ASN A 133 8.86 15.27 -7.72
CA ASN A 133 7.78 14.77 -8.57
C ASN A 133 7.10 13.55 -7.92
N HIS A 134 7.87 12.54 -7.50
CA HIS A 134 7.35 11.33 -6.86
C HIS A 134 6.56 11.66 -5.58
N ALA A 135 7.08 12.56 -4.73
CA ALA A 135 6.42 12.99 -3.50
C ALA A 135 5.12 13.76 -3.76
N LEU A 136 5.14 14.69 -4.72
CA LEU A 136 3.94 15.44 -5.14
C LEU A 136 2.90 14.50 -5.75
N ALA A 137 3.31 13.56 -6.60
CA ALA A 137 2.43 12.59 -7.22
C ALA A 137 1.77 11.66 -6.17
N ALA A 138 2.52 11.20 -5.17
CA ALA A 138 1.99 10.38 -4.08
C ALA A 138 0.94 11.15 -3.26
N THR A 139 1.24 12.40 -2.93
CA THR A 139 0.31 13.31 -2.24
C THR A 139 -0.96 13.51 -3.06
N GLY A 140 -0.81 13.72 -4.37
CA GLY A 140 -1.91 13.81 -5.32
C GLY A 140 -2.81 12.59 -5.38
N CYS A 141 -2.21 11.41 -5.45
CA CYS A 141 -2.93 10.14 -5.44
C CYS A 141 -3.84 10.03 -4.20
N LEU A 142 -3.33 10.38 -3.02
CA LEU A 142 -4.11 10.38 -1.77
C LEU A 142 -5.25 11.42 -1.80
N LEU A 143 -4.96 12.65 -2.23
CA LEU A 143 -5.94 13.74 -2.31
C LEU A 143 -7.05 13.44 -3.33
N LEU A 144 -6.70 12.92 -4.51
CA LEU A 144 -7.65 12.54 -5.55
C LEU A 144 -8.52 11.36 -5.11
N ALA A 145 -7.93 10.32 -4.52
CA ALA A 145 -8.68 9.17 -4.01
C ALA A 145 -9.64 9.56 -2.88
N THR A 146 -9.23 10.46 -1.98
CA THR A 146 -10.08 10.95 -0.89
C THR A 146 -11.22 11.81 -1.43
N THR A 147 -10.96 12.70 -2.39
CA THR A 147 -11.98 13.50 -3.10
C THR A 147 -13.00 12.60 -3.82
N ALA A 148 -12.52 11.61 -4.58
CA ALA A 148 -13.35 10.68 -5.33
C ALA A 148 -14.22 9.76 -4.44
N ARG A 149 -13.75 9.46 -3.21
CA ARG A 149 -14.50 8.67 -2.21
C ARG A 149 -15.45 9.51 -1.38
N ALA A 150 -15.06 10.74 -1.04
CA ALA A 150 -15.92 11.67 -0.34
C ALA A 150 -17.22 11.91 -1.12
N ALA A 151 -17.22 11.75 -2.44
CA ALA A 151 -18.41 11.75 -3.29
C ALA A 151 -19.56 10.82 -2.82
N GLY A 152 -19.25 9.65 -2.23
CA GLY A 152 -20.19 8.53 -2.05
C GLY A 152 -21.27 8.67 -0.97
N GLY A 153 -21.53 9.88 -0.48
CA GLY A 153 -22.53 10.13 0.57
C GLY A 153 -22.13 9.66 1.98
N PRO A 154 -22.79 10.16 3.05
CA PRO A 154 -22.46 9.84 4.45
C PRO A 154 -22.88 8.42 4.90
N GLY A 155 -23.53 7.63 4.04
CA GLY A 155 -24.29 6.44 4.43
C GLY A 155 -23.49 5.36 5.17
N ALA A 156 -22.18 5.24 4.93
CA ALA A 156 -21.36 4.17 5.50
C ALA A 156 -20.70 4.50 6.86
N ALA A 157 -20.54 5.78 7.21
CA ALA A 157 -19.74 6.18 8.39
C ALA A 157 -20.56 6.22 9.69
N THR A 158 -21.88 6.29 9.61
CA THR A 158 -22.74 6.53 10.78
C THR A 158 -23.11 5.25 11.56
N VAL A 159 -22.91 4.06 10.98
CA VAL A 159 -23.29 2.76 11.60
C VAL A 159 -22.18 2.20 12.51
N ALA A 160 -21.03 2.88 12.62
CA ALA A 160 -19.84 2.34 13.30
C ALA A 160 -19.81 2.52 14.83
N VAL A 161 -20.89 2.99 15.48
CA VAL A 161 -20.83 3.37 16.90
C VAL A 161 -20.94 2.18 17.86
N GLU A 162 -21.37 1.01 17.40
CA GLU A 162 -21.60 -0.14 18.31
C GLU A 162 -21.29 -1.51 17.67
N ALA A 163 -20.27 -1.58 16.82
CA ALA A 163 -19.86 -2.83 16.20
C ALA A 163 -18.79 -3.53 17.05
N GLU A 164 -19.11 -4.72 17.57
CA GLU A 164 -18.14 -5.54 18.29
C GLU A 164 -17.05 -6.02 17.32
N PRO A 165 -15.76 -5.91 17.70
CA PRO A 165 -14.69 -6.35 16.82
C PRO A 165 -14.64 -7.89 16.79
N PRO A 166 -14.57 -8.51 15.59
CA PRO A 166 -14.64 -9.96 15.44
C PRO A 166 -13.53 -10.69 16.21
N ALA A 167 -13.79 -11.95 16.60
CA ALA A 167 -12.82 -12.78 17.30
C ALA A 167 -11.55 -12.97 16.45
N PRO A 168 -10.34 -12.97 17.08
CA PRO A 168 -9.10 -13.15 16.36
C PRO A 168 -9.07 -14.47 15.59
N SER A 169 -8.77 -14.42 14.30
CA SER A 169 -8.82 -15.61 13.42
C SER A 169 -7.67 -15.64 12.41
N ALA A 170 -7.15 -16.86 12.19
CA ALA A 170 -6.19 -17.13 11.12
C ALA A 170 -6.85 -16.97 9.75
N ALA A 171 -6.05 -16.66 8.73
CA ALA A 171 -6.52 -16.63 7.35
C ALA A 171 -6.87 -18.04 6.84
N THR A 172 -7.63 -18.11 5.75
CA THR A 172 -7.93 -19.38 5.07
C THR A 172 -6.65 -20.03 4.51
N ARG A 173 -6.67 -21.36 4.32
CA ARG A 173 -5.51 -22.12 3.81
C ARG A 173 -4.93 -21.55 2.50
N PRO A 174 -5.72 -21.14 1.49
CA PRO A 174 -5.17 -20.54 0.28
C PRO A 174 -4.37 -19.25 0.54
N VAL A 175 -4.83 -18.40 1.46
CA VAL A 175 -4.13 -17.15 1.81
C VAL A 175 -2.84 -17.44 2.59
N GLN A 176 -2.84 -18.48 3.44
CA GLN A 176 -1.61 -18.93 4.11
C GLN A 176 -0.60 -19.52 3.10
N LEU A 177 -1.06 -20.26 2.09
CA LEU A 177 -0.21 -20.75 1.01
C LEU A 177 0.36 -19.61 0.18
N ALA A 178 -0.44 -18.58 -0.13
CA ALA A 178 0.06 -17.38 -0.79
C ALA A 178 1.15 -16.68 0.05
N ALA A 179 0.96 -16.57 1.37
CA ALA A 179 1.97 -16.02 2.27
C ALA A 179 3.26 -16.86 2.31
N CYS A 180 3.12 -18.19 2.28
CA CYS A 180 4.26 -19.11 2.15
C CYS A 180 5.01 -18.89 0.84
N ALA A 181 4.31 -18.82 -0.29
CA ALA A 181 4.90 -18.55 -1.60
C ALA A 181 5.64 -17.20 -1.61
N GLY A 182 5.02 -16.14 -1.06
CA GLY A 182 5.65 -14.83 -0.92
C GLY A 182 6.91 -14.84 -0.05
N THR A 183 6.99 -15.71 0.97
CA THR A 183 8.19 -15.88 1.80
C THR A 183 9.28 -16.63 1.05
N VAL A 184 8.92 -17.75 0.41
CA VAL A 184 9.85 -18.62 -0.35
C VAL A 184 10.43 -17.91 -1.58
N ALA A 185 9.71 -16.94 -2.13
CA ALA A 185 10.17 -16.15 -3.28
C ALA A 185 11.49 -15.39 -3.02
N PHE A 186 11.86 -15.14 -1.77
CA PHE A 186 13.15 -14.53 -1.41
C PHE A 186 14.31 -15.52 -1.28
N LEU A 187 14.10 -16.84 -1.33
CA LEU A 187 15.18 -17.83 -1.17
C LEU A 187 16.31 -17.67 -2.22
N PRO A 188 16.04 -17.43 -3.51
CA PRO A 188 17.12 -17.21 -4.49
C PRO A 188 17.96 -15.97 -4.14
N TYR A 189 17.32 -14.91 -3.65
CA TYR A 189 17.99 -13.69 -3.21
C TYR A 189 18.86 -13.94 -1.97
N VAL A 190 18.36 -14.70 -0.99
CA VAL A 190 19.14 -15.12 0.19
C VAL A 190 20.35 -15.96 -0.23
N ALA A 191 20.18 -16.92 -1.15
CA ALA A 191 21.27 -17.74 -1.65
C ALA A 191 22.36 -16.89 -2.33
N MET A 192 21.96 -15.95 -3.19
CA MET A 192 22.88 -14.99 -3.82
C MET A 192 23.69 -14.21 -2.77
N LYS A 193 23.03 -13.64 -1.76
CA LYS A 193 23.71 -12.89 -0.69
C LYS A 193 24.68 -13.76 0.11
N LEU A 194 24.30 -15.01 0.43
CA LEU A 194 25.17 -15.94 1.13
C LEU A 194 26.43 -16.28 0.32
N VAL A 195 26.31 -16.44 -1.01
CA VAL A 195 27.46 -16.65 -1.90
C VAL A 195 28.43 -15.48 -1.79
N TRP A 196 27.95 -14.24 -1.93
CA TRP A 196 28.82 -13.06 -1.81
C TRP A 196 29.50 -12.94 -0.45
N VAL A 197 28.79 -13.17 0.66
CA VAL A 197 29.38 -13.10 2.03
C VAL A 197 30.42 -14.18 2.25
N SER A 198 30.24 -15.37 1.66
CA SER A 198 31.23 -16.45 1.73
C SER A 198 32.49 -16.21 0.89
N GLY A 199 32.64 -15.02 0.28
CA GLY A 199 33.74 -14.69 -0.64
C GLY A 199 33.57 -15.28 -2.03
N GLY A 200 32.38 -15.82 -2.35
CA GLY A 200 32.07 -16.36 -3.65
C GLY A 200 31.73 -15.27 -4.68
N THR A 201 31.66 -15.70 -5.94
CA THR A 201 31.24 -14.87 -7.07
C THR A 201 29.84 -15.27 -7.50
N PHE A 202 28.94 -14.30 -7.64
CA PHE A 202 27.62 -14.50 -8.21
C PHE A 202 27.33 -13.39 -9.22
N ALA A 203 26.78 -13.76 -10.38
CA ALA A 203 26.50 -12.83 -11.48
C ALA A 203 27.71 -11.96 -11.84
N GLY A 204 28.89 -12.60 -11.96
CA GLY A 204 30.13 -11.95 -12.35
C GLY A 204 30.75 -11.00 -11.31
N ASN A 205 30.13 -10.82 -10.14
CA ASN A 205 30.62 -9.93 -9.08
C ASN A 205 30.99 -10.74 -7.82
N THR A 206 32.13 -10.41 -7.23
CA THR A 206 32.58 -10.89 -5.91
C THR A 206 31.91 -10.11 -4.79
N GLY A 207 31.90 -10.66 -3.57
CA GLY A 207 31.42 -9.94 -2.39
C GLY A 207 32.18 -8.64 -2.12
N GLU A 208 33.50 -8.61 -2.33
CA GLU A 208 34.33 -7.41 -2.15
C GLU A 208 33.97 -6.31 -3.17
N GLN A 209 33.74 -6.68 -4.44
CA GLN A 209 33.29 -5.74 -5.45
C GLN A 209 31.92 -5.16 -5.10
N MET A 210 30.98 -5.99 -4.62
CA MET A 210 29.66 -5.50 -4.20
C MET A 210 29.76 -4.53 -3.04
N LEU A 211 30.61 -4.80 -2.04
CA LEU A 211 30.85 -3.90 -0.92
C LEU A 211 31.43 -2.55 -1.39
N ALA A 212 32.39 -2.59 -2.32
CA ALA A 212 32.98 -1.38 -2.89
C ALA A 212 31.97 -0.57 -3.72
N ILE A 213 31.07 -1.22 -4.46
CA ILE A 213 29.96 -0.57 -5.18
C ILE A 213 29.05 0.15 -4.19
N SER A 214 28.70 -0.49 -3.07
CA SER A 214 27.83 0.12 -2.08
C SER A 214 28.49 1.29 -1.34
N GLU A 215 29.78 1.22 -1.03
CA GLU A 215 30.55 2.35 -0.52
C GLU A 215 30.55 3.52 -1.52
N HIS A 216 30.78 3.24 -2.81
CA HIS A 216 30.73 4.25 -3.86
C HIS A 216 29.36 4.91 -3.98
N ASN A 217 28.29 4.15 -3.77
CA ASN A 217 26.91 4.62 -3.73
C ASN A 217 26.53 5.34 -2.42
N GLY A 218 27.51 5.65 -1.56
CA GLY A 218 27.35 6.46 -0.36
C GLY A 218 26.95 5.68 0.91
N ALA A 219 26.92 4.35 0.88
CA ALA A 219 26.75 3.56 2.09
C ALA A 219 27.95 3.78 3.02
N SER A 220 27.68 4.08 4.30
CA SER A 220 28.75 4.37 5.27
C SER A 220 28.43 3.85 6.67
N GLY A 221 29.48 3.70 7.48
CA GLY A 221 29.39 3.34 8.90
C GLY A 221 28.71 1.99 9.13
N ILE A 222 27.57 2.01 9.85
CA ILE A 222 26.84 0.80 10.22
C ILE A 222 26.29 0.05 9.00
N TRP A 223 25.95 0.74 7.91
CA TRP A 223 25.41 0.09 6.71
C TRP A 223 26.47 -0.73 5.99
N LEU A 224 27.67 -0.17 5.79
CA LEU A 224 28.79 -0.89 5.20
C LEU A 224 29.23 -2.07 6.10
N THR A 225 29.17 -1.87 7.42
CA THR A 225 29.44 -2.94 8.38
C THR A 225 28.40 -4.06 8.28
N LEU A 226 27.11 -3.77 8.16
CA LEU A 226 26.09 -4.81 8.02
C LEU A 226 26.19 -5.52 6.65
N GLU A 227 26.51 -4.77 5.60
CA GLU A 227 26.69 -5.30 4.26
C GLU A 227 27.87 -6.26 4.15
N SER A 228 28.95 -6.04 4.91
CA SER A 228 30.06 -7.01 4.97
C SER A 228 29.65 -8.36 5.58
N TRP A 229 28.48 -8.43 6.25
CA TRP A 229 27.85 -9.66 6.76
C TRP A 229 26.69 -10.12 5.86
N GLY A 230 26.48 -9.46 4.72
CA GLY A 230 25.39 -9.68 3.77
C GLY A 230 24.03 -9.22 4.26
N LEU A 231 23.98 -8.44 5.33
CA LEU A 231 22.77 -7.87 5.89
C LEU A 231 22.57 -6.46 5.35
N ASP A 232 22.29 -6.33 4.06
CA ASP A 232 21.98 -5.01 3.52
C ASP A 232 20.57 -4.54 3.92
N GLY A 233 20.28 -3.29 3.59
CA GLY A 233 18.98 -2.69 3.83
C GLY A 233 17.81 -3.47 3.22
N THR A 234 18.01 -4.10 2.07
CA THR A 234 16.97 -4.89 1.40
C THR A 234 16.69 -6.21 2.09
N VAL A 235 17.69 -6.87 2.70
CA VAL A 235 17.48 -8.05 3.56
C VAL A 235 16.64 -7.69 4.78
N LEU A 236 16.94 -6.56 5.44
CA LEU A 236 16.17 -6.12 6.61
C LEU A 236 14.72 -5.77 6.24
N LEU A 237 14.52 -5.08 5.12
CA LEU A 237 13.19 -4.77 4.59
C LEU A 237 12.42 -6.03 4.18
N ALA A 238 13.09 -7.01 3.56
CA ALA A 238 12.49 -8.30 3.23
C ALA A 238 12.07 -9.06 4.49
N ALA A 239 12.91 -9.09 5.53
CA ALA A 239 12.58 -9.72 6.81
C ALA A 239 11.38 -9.04 7.49
N LEU A 240 11.35 -7.70 7.52
CA LEU A 240 10.21 -6.93 8.02
C LEU A 240 8.95 -7.18 7.19
N GLY A 241 9.09 -7.29 5.87
CA GLY A 241 8.02 -7.64 4.95
C GLY A 241 7.44 -9.02 5.25
N VAL A 242 8.29 -10.05 5.34
CA VAL A 242 7.88 -11.41 5.71
C VAL A 242 7.17 -11.41 7.07
N PHE A 243 7.70 -10.69 8.06
CA PHE A 243 7.05 -10.52 9.35
C PHE A 243 5.65 -9.89 9.20
N LEU A 244 5.53 -8.79 8.46
CA LEU A 244 4.26 -8.14 8.18
C LEU A 244 3.26 -9.08 7.49
N LEU A 245 3.70 -9.78 6.44
CA LEU A 245 2.90 -10.74 5.68
C LEU A 245 2.34 -11.85 6.59
N TRP A 246 3.18 -12.41 7.46
CA TRP A 246 2.74 -13.41 8.43
C TRP A 246 1.82 -12.85 9.51
N GLY A 247 2.02 -11.59 9.92
CA GLY A 247 1.11 -10.89 10.83
C GLY A 247 -0.29 -10.74 10.24
N LEU A 248 -0.40 -10.46 8.94
CA LEU A 248 -1.69 -10.35 8.27
C LEU A 248 -2.46 -11.67 8.18
N VAL A 249 -1.76 -12.82 8.16
CA VAL A 249 -2.41 -14.14 8.02
C VAL A 249 -2.59 -14.89 9.34
N ARG A 250 -1.84 -14.54 10.39
CA ARG A 250 -1.91 -15.20 11.70
C ARG A 250 -2.73 -14.39 12.72
N PRO A 251 -3.27 -15.03 13.78
CA PRO A 251 -4.03 -14.33 14.83
C PRO A 251 -3.22 -13.25 15.57
N TRP A 252 -1.89 -13.39 15.63
CA TRP A 252 -1.04 -12.45 16.36
C TRP A 252 -0.94 -11.05 15.71
N GLY A 253 -1.31 -10.90 14.43
CA GLY A 253 -1.48 -9.56 13.83
C GLY A 253 -2.80 -8.88 14.18
N GLN A 254 -3.66 -9.55 14.95
CA GLN A 254 -4.93 -8.98 15.47
C GLN A 254 -4.86 -8.80 16.99
N VAL A 255 -4.05 -9.58 17.69
CA VAL A 255 -3.81 -9.50 19.14
C VAL A 255 -2.33 -9.68 19.44
N TYR A 256 -1.75 -8.79 20.23
CA TYR A 256 -0.35 -8.87 20.58
C TYR A 256 -0.01 -10.18 21.33
N PRO A 257 1.05 -10.88 20.91
CA PRO A 257 1.42 -12.19 21.46
C PRO A 257 1.94 -12.09 22.90
N ARG A 258 2.13 -13.24 23.56
CA ARG A 258 2.56 -13.28 24.97
C ARG A 258 3.99 -12.78 25.19
N TRP A 259 4.83 -12.79 24.16
CA TRP A 259 6.23 -12.34 24.20
C TRP A 259 6.39 -10.81 24.11
N THR A 260 5.33 -10.04 23.84
CA THR A 260 5.35 -8.57 23.93
C THR A 260 4.81 -8.14 25.31
N PRO A 261 5.64 -8.03 26.36
CA PRO A 261 5.18 -7.97 27.75
C PRO A 261 4.20 -6.83 28.03
N TRP A 262 4.44 -5.64 27.47
CA TRP A 262 3.61 -4.45 27.71
C TRP A 262 2.30 -4.41 26.92
N LEU A 263 2.18 -5.21 25.86
CA LEU A 263 1.04 -5.20 24.95
C LEU A 263 0.25 -6.50 24.94
N ARG A 264 0.71 -7.54 25.66
CA ARG A 264 0.14 -8.87 25.69
C ARG A 264 -1.39 -8.86 25.80
N GLY A 265 -2.05 -9.54 24.87
CA GLY A 265 -3.51 -9.71 24.87
C GLY A 265 -4.29 -8.47 24.42
N ARG A 266 -3.65 -7.31 24.23
CA ARG A 266 -4.31 -6.13 23.64
C ARG A 266 -4.53 -6.36 22.14
N ARG A 267 -5.61 -5.78 21.60
CA ARG A 267 -5.86 -5.80 20.16
C ARG A 267 -4.87 -4.89 19.43
N VAL A 268 -4.37 -5.37 18.30
CA VAL A 268 -3.55 -4.58 17.39
C VAL A 268 -4.47 -3.59 16.66
N PRO A 269 -4.19 -2.27 16.69
CA PRO A 269 -4.96 -1.31 15.92
C PRO A 269 -4.94 -1.68 14.45
N ARG A 270 -6.11 -1.90 13.84
CA ARG A 270 -6.25 -2.40 12.46
C ARG A 270 -5.41 -1.62 11.43
N ARG A 271 -5.25 -0.31 11.61
CA ARG A 271 -4.48 0.54 10.69
C ARG A 271 -2.98 0.25 10.73
N LEU A 272 -2.46 -0.23 11.86
CA LEU A 272 -1.03 -0.46 12.09
C LEU A 272 -0.42 -1.46 11.08
N PRO A 273 -0.94 -2.68 10.90
CA PRO A 273 -0.42 -3.58 9.86
C PRO A 273 -0.98 -3.27 8.47
N LEU A 274 -2.17 -2.66 8.40
CA LEU A 274 -2.87 -2.52 7.12
C LEU A 274 -2.34 -1.39 6.26
N VAL A 275 -1.91 -0.27 6.85
CA VAL A 275 -1.30 0.84 6.10
C VAL A 275 0.01 0.41 5.43
N PRO A 276 1.02 -0.14 6.13
CA PRO A 276 2.25 -0.59 5.48
C PRO A 276 1.99 -1.74 4.50
N ALA A 277 1.01 -2.61 4.77
CA ALA A 277 0.67 -3.68 3.85
C ALA A 277 0.05 -3.17 2.54
N LEU A 278 -0.83 -2.16 2.62
CA LEU A 278 -1.39 -1.50 1.43
C LEU A 278 -0.32 -0.76 0.65
N VAL A 279 0.58 -0.03 1.32
CA VAL A 279 1.71 0.67 0.68
C VAL A 279 2.63 -0.33 -0.02
N GLY A 280 3.06 -1.38 0.69
CA GLY A 280 3.91 -2.44 0.15
C GLY A 280 3.23 -3.19 -1.00
N ALA A 281 1.94 -3.51 -0.89
CA ALA A 281 1.21 -4.19 -1.96
C ALA A 281 1.05 -3.32 -3.22
N ALA A 282 0.79 -2.03 -3.04
CA ALA A 282 0.61 -1.08 -4.13
C ALA A 282 1.93 -0.76 -4.88
N THR A 283 3.08 -0.98 -4.23
CA THR A 283 4.41 -0.72 -4.80
C THR A 283 5.05 -1.99 -5.32
N LEU A 284 5.18 -3.03 -4.49
CA LEU A 284 5.93 -4.25 -4.83
C LEU A 284 5.23 -5.12 -5.88
N ALA A 285 3.89 -5.20 -5.86
CA ALA A 285 3.19 -6.04 -6.83
C ALA A 285 3.31 -5.50 -8.25
N PRO A 286 3.03 -4.21 -8.53
CA PRO A 286 3.30 -3.65 -9.86
C PRO A 286 4.79 -3.69 -10.21
N TYR A 287 5.69 -3.43 -9.24
CA TYR A 287 7.13 -3.49 -9.46
C TYR A 287 7.58 -4.83 -10.02
N GLY A 288 7.29 -5.90 -9.28
CA GLY A 288 7.75 -7.22 -9.69
C GLY A 288 7.02 -7.74 -10.92
N VAL A 289 5.72 -7.46 -11.09
CA VAL A 289 4.96 -7.94 -12.25
C VAL A 289 5.38 -7.24 -13.54
N LEU A 290 5.44 -5.90 -13.54
CA LEU A 290 5.87 -5.14 -14.73
C LEU A 290 7.35 -5.36 -15.00
N GLY A 291 8.18 -5.40 -13.94
CA GLY A 291 9.59 -5.72 -14.03
C GLY A 291 9.83 -7.09 -14.64
N ALA A 292 9.15 -8.14 -14.16
CA ALA A 292 9.25 -9.48 -14.75
C ALA A 292 8.79 -9.51 -16.21
N GLY A 293 7.75 -8.75 -16.58
CA GLY A 293 7.34 -8.59 -17.97
C GLY A 293 8.43 -7.95 -18.83
N TYR A 294 9.07 -6.88 -18.35
CA TYR A 294 10.22 -6.24 -19.01
C TYR A 294 11.40 -7.21 -19.15
N LEU A 295 11.74 -7.96 -18.10
CA LEU A 295 12.82 -8.94 -18.15
C LEU A 295 12.50 -10.12 -19.09
N ALA A 296 11.23 -10.52 -19.22
CA ALA A 296 10.82 -11.52 -20.21
C ALA A 296 11.04 -11.02 -21.64
N LEU A 297 10.70 -9.75 -21.92
CA LEU A 297 11.01 -9.12 -23.20
C LEU A 297 12.52 -9.03 -23.44
N ALA A 298 13.31 -8.78 -22.38
CA ALA A 298 14.75 -8.72 -22.47
C ALA A 298 15.38 -10.10 -22.72
N THR A 299 14.90 -11.14 -22.04
CA THR A 299 15.31 -12.54 -22.30
C THR A 299 14.97 -12.98 -23.73
N ALA A 300 13.92 -12.40 -24.33
CA ALA A 300 13.52 -12.67 -25.72
C ALA A 300 14.20 -11.73 -26.74
N ASP A 301 15.19 -10.95 -26.32
CA ASP A 301 15.91 -9.96 -27.15
C ASP A 301 15.01 -8.91 -27.84
N VAL A 302 13.79 -8.70 -27.32
CA VAL A 302 12.87 -7.66 -27.82
C VAL A 302 13.26 -6.28 -27.31
N VAL A 303 13.82 -6.23 -26.08
CA VAL A 303 14.35 -5.02 -25.46
C VAL A 303 15.72 -5.32 -24.85
N THR A 304 16.57 -4.31 -24.69
CA THR A 304 17.88 -4.47 -24.07
C THR A 304 17.80 -4.21 -22.57
N VAL A 305 18.47 -5.05 -21.77
CA VAL A 305 18.74 -4.77 -20.36
C VAL A 305 20.04 -4.00 -20.22
N ARG A 306 20.05 -3.01 -19.33
CA ARG A 306 21.28 -2.28 -19.00
C ARG A 306 22.14 -3.11 -18.05
N GLN A 307 23.43 -3.19 -18.32
CA GLN A 307 24.41 -3.88 -17.49
C GLN A 307 24.54 -3.28 -16.08
N GLY A 308 24.58 -1.95 -15.96
CA GLY A 308 24.76 -1.27 -14.67
C GLY A 308 26.12 -1.63 -14.04
N ASP A 309 26.12 -1.90 -12.74
CA ASP A 309 27.32 -2.27 -11.96
C ASP A 309 27.69 -3.78 -12.06
N PHE A 310 27.01 -4.53 -12.93
CA PHE A 310 27.32 -5.95 -13.15
C PHE A 310 28.37 -6.14 -14.24
N SER A 311 29.04 -7.30 -14.25
CA SER A 311 30.08 -7.63 -15.24
C SER A 311 29.54 -7.81 -16.67
N SER A 312 28.27 -8.16 -16.83
CA SER A 312 27.62 -8.30 -18.14
C SER A 312 26.10 -7.99 -18.10
N PRO A 313 25.45 -7.70 -19.24
CA PRO A 313 23.99 -7.61 -19.30
C PRO A 313 23.28 -8.89 -18.86
N GLY A 314 23.87 -10.06 -19.13
CA GLY A 314 23.33 -11.35 -18.70
C GLY A 314 23.33 -11.51 -17.18
N ASP A 315 24.37 -11.02 -16.51
CA ASP A 315 24.46 -10.99 -15.05
C ASP A 315 23.39 -10.05 -14.45
N ALA A 316 23.23 -8.87 -15.03
CA ALA A 316 22.17 -7.93 -14.64
C ALA A 316 20.77 -8.54 -14.84
N LEU A 317 20.55 -9.28 -15.94
CA LEU A 317 19.30 -9.99 -16.21
C LEU A 317 19.03 -11.07 -15.16
N LEU A 318 20.05 -11.86 -14.78
CA LEU A 318 19.94 -12.91 -13.77
C LEU A 318 19.53 -12.34 -12.40
N VAL A 319 20.23 -11.31 -11.93
CA VAL A 319 19.92 -10.64 -10.65
C VAL A 319 18.57 -9.94 -10.72
N GLY A 320 18.26 -9.32 -11.87
CA GLY A 320 16.95 -8.73 -12.15
C GLY A 320 15.83 -9.75 -11.98
N TRP A 321 15.95 -10.95 -12.55
CA TRP A 321 14.94 -12.01 -12.43
C TRP A 321 14.72 -12.45 -10.99
N ILE A 322 15.80 -12.62 -10.22
CA ILE A 322 15.74 -12.94 -8.79
C ILE A 322 14.93 -11.87 -8.04
N GLY A 323 15.25 -10.59 -8.26
CA GLY A 323 14.56 -9.48 -7.61
C GLY A 323 13.09 -9.34 -8.03
N MET A 324 12.82 -9.28 -9.33
CA MET A 324 11.46 -9.00 -9.85
C MET A 324 10.48 -10.13 -9.54
N VAL A 325 10.91 -11.39 -9.60
CA VAL A 325 10.07 -12.52 -9.18
C VAL A 325 9.81 -12.48 -7.69
N ALA A 326 10.83 -12.23 -6.87
CA ALA A 326 10.68 -12.09 -5.43
C ALA A 326 9.63 -11.01 -5.09
N PHE A 327 9.79 -9.80 -5.63
CA PHE A 327 8.86 -8.71 -5.40
C PHE A 327 7.46 -8.96 -5.98
N GLY A 328 7.36 -9.59 -7.14
CA GLY A 328 6.08 -9.85 -7.81
C GLY A 328 5.25 -10.88 -7.05
N VAL A 329 5.86 -12.01 -6.68
CA VAL A 329 5.21 -13.06 -5.89
C VAL A 329 4.88 -12.56 -4.49
N TYR A 330 5.83 -11.91 -3.81
CA TYR A 330 5.60 -11.32 -2.49
C TYR A 330 4.52 -10.24 -2.51
N GLY A 331 4.55 -9.33 -3.49
CA GLY A 331 3.56 -8.27 -3.67
C GLY A 331 2.15 -8.84 -3.88
N CYS A 332 1.99 -9.83 -4.76
CA CYS A 332 0.72 -10.53 -4.97
C CYS A 332 0.23 -11.24 -3.70
N ALA A 333 1.13 -11.91 -2.97
CA ALA A 333 0.81 -12.52 -1.68
C ALA A 333 0.34 -11.47 -0.65
N LEU A 334 0.99 -10.31 -0.63
CA LEU A 334 0.64 -9.20 0.25
C LEU A 334 -0.72 -8.59 -0.10
N VAL A 335 -1.09 -8.49 -1.39
CA VAL A 335 -2.45 -8.10 -1.83
C VAL A 335 -3.49 -9.07 -1.28
N ALA A 336 -3.27 -10.39 -1.44
CA ALA A 336 -4.19 -11.42 -0.97
C ALA A 336 -4.33 -11.41 0.57
N ALA A 337 -3.21 -11.33 1.29
CA ALA A 337 -3.18 -11.25 2.75
C ALA A 337 -3.84 -9.97 3.26
N THR A 338 -3.59 -8.82 2.62
CA THR A 338 -4.19 -7.53 2.95
C THR A 338 -5.70 -7.56 2.77
N ARG A 339 -6.20 -8.09 1.65
CA ARG A 339 -7.64 -8.24 1.40
C ARG A 339 -8.29 -9.15 2.45
N SER A 340 -7.64 -10.27 2.76
CA SER A 340 -8.12 -11.22 3.77
C SER A 340 -8.15 -10.59 5.16
N TYR A 341 -7.07 -9.93 5.58
CA TYR A 341 -6.99 -9.22 6.86
C TYR A 341 -8.03 -8.11 6.97
N TRP A 342 -8.20 -7.31 5.90
CA TRP A 342 -9.23 -6.28 5.83
C TRP A 342 -10.62 -6.88 6.05
N ALA A 343 -10.95 -8.02 5.43
CA ALA A 343 -12.23 -8.70 5.61
C ALA A 343 -12.42 -9.23 7.04
N ARG A 344 -11.40 -9.90 7.61
CA ARG A 344 -11.47 -10.47 8.97
C ARG A 344 -11.51 -9.41 10.08
N THR A 345 -11.10 -8.18 9.80
CA THR A 345 -11.07 -7.07 10.77
C THR A 345 -12.11 -5.98 10.49
N ARG A 346 -13.05 -6.23 9.56
CA ARG A 346 -14.23 -5.35 9.42
C ARG A 346 -15.12 -5.53 10.66
N PRO A 347 -15.54 -4.43 11.30
CA PRO A 347 -16.55 -4.50 12.33
C PRO A 347 -17.83 -5.13 11.75
N VAL A 348 -18.43 -6.07 12.50
CA VAL A 348 -19.70 -6.68 12.13
C VAL A 348 -20.80 -5.87 12.81
N PRO A 349 -21.86 -5.45 12.10
CA PRO A 349 -23.01 -4.83 12.75
C PRO A 349 -23.55 -5.78 13.81
N VAL A 350 -23.65 -5.32 15.06
CA VAL A 350 -24.37 -6.07 16.09
C VAL A 350 -25.82 -6.09 15.64
N ALA A 351 -26.36 -7.29 15.42
CA ALA A 351 -27.79 -7.43 15.16
C ALA A 351 -28.52 -6.88 16.38
N THR A 352 -29.13 -5.70 16.23
CA THR A 352 -29.92 -5.08 17.29
C THR A 352 -30.99 -6.08 17.71
N GLU A 353 -31.25 -6.20 19.01
CA GLU A 353 -32.21 -7.15 19.56
C GLU A 353 -33.63 -7.03 18.95
N ARG A 354 -33.95 -5.87 18.35
CA ARG A 354 -35.16 -5.67 17.52
C ARG A 354 -35.25 -6.52 16.24
N ASP A 355 -34.11 -6.90 15.68
CA ASP A 355 -34.04 -7.76 14.48
C ASP A 355 -33.89 -9.25 14.83
N ARG A 356 -33.78 -9.60 16.12
CA ARG A 356 -34.00 -11.01 16.50
C ARG A 356 -35.46 -11.32 16.18
N PRO A 357 -35.76 -12.27 15.28
CA PRO A 357 -37.13 -12.72 15.11
C PRO A 357 -37.65 -13.08 16.50
N ALA A 358 -38.80 -12.52 16.88
CA ALA A 358 -39.42 -12.80 18.17
C ALA A 358 -39.37 -14.31 18.38
N PRO A 359 -38.89 -14.79 19.56
CA PRO A 359 -38.78 -16.22 19.81
C PRO A 359 -40.12 -16.83 19.42
N ALA A 360 -40.11 -17.74 18.44
CA ALA A 360 -41.33 -18.31 17.89
C ALA A 360 -42.14 -18.86 19.05
N SER A 361 -43.13 -18.10 19.48
CA SER A 361 -43.92 -18.37 20.66
C SER A 361 -44.80 -19.55 20.31
N GLY A 362 -44.38 -20.73 20.78
CA GLY A 362 -45.19 -21.94 20.79
C GLY A 362 -45.18 -22.73 19.49
N CYS A 363 -44.17 -23.58 19.32
CA CYS A 363 -44.46 -24.94 18.87
C CYS A 363 -44.15 -25.86 20.05
N ALA A 364 -45.19 -26.18 20.81
CA ALA A 364 -45.12 -27.15 21.89
C ALA A 364 -44.52 -28.45 21.33
N VAL A 365 -43.30 -28.77 21.76
CA VAL A 365 -42.71 -30.08 21.57
C VAL A 365 -43.64 -31.05 22.28
N ARG A 366 -44.50 -31.71 21.50
CA ARG A 366 -45.32 -32.83 21.94
C ARG A 366 -44.34 -33.95 22.30
N THR A 367 -44.02 -34.06 23.59
CA THR A 367 -43.31 -35.20 24.15
C THR A 367 -44.04 -36.47 23.75
N ARG A 368 -43.48 -37.20 22.79
CA ARG A 368 -43.90 -38.55 22.46
C ARG A 368 -43.41 -39.43 23.60
N THR A 369 -44.31 -39.73 24.53
CA THR A 369 -44.12 -40.79 25.52
C THR A 369 -43.83 -42.09 24.78
N ALA A 370 -42.62 -42.60 24.96
CA ALA A 370 -42.26 -43.96 24.57
C ALA A 370 -42.96 -44.92 25.54
N THR A 371 -43.75 -45.85 24.98
CA THR A 371 -44.25 -47.04 25.68
C THR A 371 -43.09 -48.01 25.90
N PRO A 372 -42.97 -48.64 27.08
CA PRO A 372 -42.10 -49.79 27.26
C PRO A 372 -42.82 -51.03 26.70
N GLU A 373 -42.20 -51.71 25.73
CA GLU A 373 -42.52 -53.11 25.43
C GLU A 373 -41.56 -54.03 26.19
N VAL A 374 -42.15 -55.17 26.56
CA VAL A 374 -41.80 -56.17 27.58
C VAL A 374 -40.61 -57.04 27.20
#